data_AF-A0A7S2E670-F1
#
_entry.id   AF-A0A7S2E670-F1
#
_cell.length_a   1.000
_cell.length_b   1.000
_cell.length_c   1.000
_cell.angle_alpha   90.00
_cell.angle_beta   90.00
_cell.angle_gamma   90.00
#
_symmetry.space_group_name_H-M   'P 1'
#
loop_
_entity.id
_entity.type
_entity.pdbx_description
1 polymer ?
#
loop_
_entity_poly.entity_id
_entity_poly.type
_entity_poly.pdbx_seq_one_letter_code
_entity_poly.pdbx_strand_id
1 'polypeptide(L)'
;MVTERQLKRVVTTGIALCVILCINEININESYSQRSLSSSTTTTTDDAIMPDIYWGMSCPLEVKGFSVSSRDMGWMTDPAYLTSPIAESRESFTNRAVAARDLSLEAKTRQRVLDAINSRALISRKVVFMGDSLTRQHYISLGCLAPEQIDRHLTPFYPDRNGLFYDARMELKAGGEVFYAPTAGKVFRYNWNPPPDGPIVGGEESWLNSCQNDMPFEFDTYAYSGTNPDGSRLTERITLVPGDVVFLNAGFHEFREEGHANLLAVLDCMKKKGADKFPRFVYMTSSLQHFDTEHTLTNAAGERIKKCTNYVPENIMMKEEVQKFQDNLYIIGQDIDMTGLGNLHVGGEKTDCTHWFQPGVPDLFAALATDTIKRMVEQQEEESQRMKMTSMANQNSFVAETPEHVLFNTFVVEQTFKYVDDGFDGEEDGDADYDADDGINKDYDDDGNNKDYDDDGINKDYDDDYSDEDAEVGGEGAAPDVEEAAAVEEA
;
A
#
# COMPACT_ATOMS: atom_id res chain seq x y z
N MET A 1 25.92 -46.67 7.41
CA MET A 1 26.48 -46.82 6.04
C MET A 1 25.32 -47.03 5.09
N VAL A 2 24.97 -46.02 4.29
CA VAL A 2 23.93 -46.12 3.26
C VAL A 2 24.54 -46.85 2.07
N THR A 3 23.90 -47.92 1.61
CA THR A 3 24.43 -48.72 0.48
C THR A 3 24.28 -47.94 -0.83
N GLU A 4 25.22 -48.11 -1.75
CA GLU A 4 25.23 -47.44 -3.08
C GLU A 4 23.91 -47.62 -3.85
N ARG A 5 23.20 -48.72 -3.61
CA ARG A 5 21.87 -49.01 -4.17
C ARG A 5 20.76 -48.08 -3.63
N GLN A 6 20.83 -47.70 -2.36
CA GLN A 6 19.87 -46.77 -1.77
C GLN A 6 20.11 -45.34 -2.26
N LEU A 7 21.38 -44.95 -2.43
CA LEU A 7 21.73 -43.63 -2.99
C LEU A 7 21.25 -43.49 -4.44
N LYS A 8 21.43 -44.51 -5.29
CA LYS A 8 20.93 -44.51 -6.66
C LYS A 8 19.40 -44.38 -6.73
N ARG A 9 18.64 -45.07 -5.87
CA ARG A 9 17.17 -44.96 -5.84
C ARG A 9 16.68 -43.58 -5.43
N VAL A 10 17.32 -42.94 -4.45
CA VAL A 10 16.95 -41.58 -4.02
C VAL A 10 17.20 -40.56 -5.13
N VAL A 11 18.34 -40.65 -5.81
CA VAL A 11 18.69 -39.75 -6.92
C VAL A 11 17.75 -39.93 -8.12
N THR A 12 17.44 -41.16 -8.51
CA THR A 12 16.53 -41.39 -9.65
C THR A 12 15.09 -40.96 -9.35
N THR A 13 14.63 -41.14 -8.12
CA THR A 13 13.27 -40.72 -7.71
C THR A 13 13.18 -39.19 -7.61
N GLY A 14 14.22 -38.52 -7.12
CA GLY A 14 14.29 -37.06 -7.06
C GLY A 14 14.31 -36.40 -8.44
N ILE A 15 15.05 -36.96 -9.40
CA ILE A 15 15.10 -36.44 -10.78
C ILE A 15 13.75 -36.62 -11.48
N ALA A 16 13.10 -37.76 -11.31
CA ALA A 16 11.79 -38.01 -11.91
C ALA A 16 10.71 -37.05 -11.38
N LEU A 17 10.73 -36.74 -10.09
CA LEU A 17 9.82 -35.76 -9.48
C LEU A 17 10.07 -34.33 -9.97
N CYS A 18 11.34 -33.91 -10.10
CA CYS A 18 11.68 -32.60 -10.69
C CYS A 18 11.17 -32.48 -12.14
N VAL A 19 11.35 -33.51 -12.96
CA VAL A 19 10.91 -33.47 -14.37
C VAL A 19 9.38 -33.40 -14.49
N ILE A 20 8.64 -34.13 -13.64
CA ILE A 20 7.17 -34.09 -13.64
C ILE A 20 6.65 -32.72 -13.18
N LEU A 21 7.30 -32.10 -12.18
CA LEU A 21 6.93 -30.76 -11.71
C LEU A 21 7.22 -29.69 -12.77
N CYS A 22 8.37 -29.74 -13.44
CA CYS A 22 8.68 -28.81 -14.53
C CYS A 22 7.76 -28.97 -15.75
N ILE A 23 7.34 -30.18 -16.10
CA ILE A 23 6.42 -30.41 -17.25
C ILE A 23 5.00 -29.90 -16.93
N ASN A 24 4.57 -29.97 -15.67
CA ASN A 24 3.26 -29.45 -15.27
C ASN A 24 3.24 -27.91 -15.20
N GLU A 25 4.34 -27.26 -14.80
CA GLU A 25 4.46 -25.79 -14.85
C GLU A 25 4.43 -25.24 -16.28
N ILE A 26 5.05 -25.94 -17.24
CA ILE A 26 5.06 -25.52 -18.64
C ILE A 26 3.65 -25.63 -19.26
N ASN A 27 2.90 -26.71 -18.97
CA ASN A 27 1.55 -26.90 -19.52
C ASN A 27 0.51 -25.92 -18.95
N ILE A 28 0.64 -25.50 -17.68
CA ILE A 28 -0.28 -24.52 -17.10
C ILE A 28 -0.09 -23.15 -17.76
N ASN A 29 1.15 -22.75 -18.05
CA ASN A 29 1.45 -21.49 -18.75
C ASN A 29 1.03 -21.50 -20.24
N GLU A 30 1.11 -22.64 -20.94
CA GLU A 30 0.62 -22.73 -22.33
C GLU A 30 -0.92 -22.70 -22.42
N SER A 31 -1.63 -23.31 -21.47
CA SER A 31 -3.10 -23.35 -21.48
C SER A 31 -3.77 -21.99 -21.30
N TYR A 32 -3.09 -21.02 -20.67
CA TYR A 32 -3.56 -19.64 -20.56
C TYR A 32 -3.10 -18.75 -21.73
N SER A 33 -1.90 -19.00 -22.28
CA SER A 33 -1.40 -18.29 -23.48
C SER A 33 -2.19 -18.63 -24.75
N GLN A 34 -2.76 -19.84 -24.84
CA GLN A 34 -3.55 -20.29 -26.00
C GLN A 34 -5.05 -19.97 -25.96
N ARG A 35 -5.55 -19.18 -24.99
CA ARG A 35 -6.78 -18.41 -25.22
C ARG A 35 -6.46 -17.16 -26.06
N SER A 36 -5.79 -17.36 -27.19
CA SER A 36 -5.71 -16.36 -28.24
C SER A 36 -6.90 -16.56 -29.17
N LEU A 37 -7.67 -15.49 -29.31
CA LEU A 37 -8.54 -15.13 -30.43
C LEU A 37 -8.64 -16.21 -31.53
N SER A 38 -9.62 -17.11 -31.40
CA SER A 38 -10.14 -17.80 -32.57
C SER A 38 -10.74 -16.72 -33.49
N SER A 39 -10.08 -16.48 -34.60
CA SER A 39 -10.47 -15.54 -35.65
C SER A 39 -11.80 -15.94 -36.28
N SER A 40 -12.92 -15.56 -35.64
CA SER A 40 -14.19 -15.49 -36.35
C SER A 40 -14.21 -14.19 -37.13
N THR A 41 -13.96 -14.29 -38.43
CA THR A 41 -14.21 -13.25 -39.44
C THR A 41 -15.72 -13.07 -39.59
N THR A 42 -16.34 -12.48 -38.58
CA THR A 42 -17.65 -11.86 -38.67
C THR A 42 -17.44 -10.38 -38.51
N THR A 43 -17.93 -9.61 -39.47
CA THR A 43 -18.01 -8.15 -39.44
C THR A 43 -18.57 -7.67 -38.10
N THR A 44 -17.69 -7.36 -37.16
CA THR A 44 -18.03 -6.82 -35.85
C THR A 44 -18.13 -5.32 -35.99
N THR A 45 -19.33 -4.79 -35.76
CA THR A 45 -19.54 -3.39 -35.39
C THR A 45 -18.60 -3.02 -34.23
N ASP A 46 -18.01 -1.83 -34.30
CA ASP A 46 -16.96 -1.34 -33.41
C ASP A 46 -17.30 -1.40 -31.90
N ASP A 47 -18.56 -1.62 -31.52
CA ASP A 47 -19.01 -1.73 -30.13
C ASP A 47 -18.54 -2.99 -29.37
N ALA A 48 -18.02 -4.01 -30.07
CA ALA A 48 -17.60 -5.28 -29.45
C ALA A 48 -16.14 -5.30 -28.94
N ILE A 49 -15.29 -4.32 -29.28
CA ILE A 49 -13.85 -4.34 -28.95
C ILE A 49 -13.55 -3.77 -27.54
N MET A 50 -14.37 -2.84 -27.04
CA MET A 50 -14.18 -2.21 -25.72
C MET A 50 -14.43 -3.15 -24.53
N PRO A 51 -15.39 -4.09 -24.58
CA PRO A 51 -15.55 -5.07 -23.52
C PRO A 51 -14.31 -5.94 -23.35
N ASP A 52 -13.66 -6.43 -24.40
CA ASP A 52 -12.61 -7.44 -24.22
C ASP A 52 -11.27 -6.90 -23.66
N ILE A 53 -10.98 -5.60 -23.82
CA ILE A 53 -9.75 -4.99 -23.27
C ILE A 53 -9.89 -4.68 -21.77
N TYR A 54 -11.09 -4.31 -21.31
CA TYR A 54 -11.39 -4.04 -19.89
C TYR A 54 -12.03 -5.23 -19.14
N TRP A 55 -12.75 -6.11 -19.82
CA TRP A 55 -13.44 -7.27 -19.24
C TRP A 55 -12.69 -8.59 -19.43
N GLY A 56 -11.73 -8.66 -20.35
CA GLY A 56 -10.80 -9.80 -20.41
C GLY A 56 -9.92 -9.94 -19.16
N MET A 57 -9.79 -8.83 -18.41
CA MET A 57 -9.23 -8.75 -17.06
C MET A 57 -10.28 -8.15 -16.13
N SER A 58 -11.41 -8.85 -15.93
CA SER A 58 -12.43 -8.44 -14.99
C SER A 58 -11.85 -8.42 -13.57
N CYS A 59 -11.22 -7.33 -13.17
CA CYS A 59 -10.80 -7.16 -11.80
C CYS A 59 -12.05 -6.95 -10.96
N PRO A 60 -12.41 -7.90 -10.07
CA PRO A 60 -13.63 -7.78 -9.27
C PRO A 60 -13.55 -6.62 -8.26
N LEU A 61 -12.37 -6.05 -8.05
CA LEU A 61 -12.13 -4.91 -7.15
C LEU A 61 -12.28 -3.56 -7.86
N GLU A 62 -12.20 -3.52 -9.19
CA GLU A 62 -12.67 -2.40 -9.99
C GLU A 62 -14.21 -2.46 -10.08
N VAL A 63 -14.88 -2.36 -8.94
CA VAL A 63 -16.35 -2.30 -8.92
C VAL A 63 -16.79 -0.94 -9.44
N LYS A 64 -17.31 -0.89 -10.68
CA LYS A 64 -18.20 0.11 -11.32
C LYS A 64 -17.84 1.61 -11.27
N GLY A 65 -16.93 2.06 -10.42
CA GLY A 65 -16.58 3.46 -10.20
C GLY A 65 -15.24 3.87 -10.83
N PHE A 66 -14.28 2.94 -10.96
CA PHE A 66 -13.02 3.15 -11.70
C PHE A 66 -12.96 2.44 -13.05
N SER A 67 -13.75 1.36 -13.27
CA SER A 67 -14.25 1.13 -14.63
C SER A 67 -14.96 2.42 -14.94
N VAL A 68 -14.40 3.25 -15.83
CA VAL A 68 -14.92 4.56 -16.20
C VAL A 68 -16.43 4.43 -16.23
N SER A 69 -17.10 4.86 -15.14
CA SER A 69 -18.47 4.41 -14.90
C SER A 69 -19.24 4.87 -16.13
N SER A 70 -20.29 4.19 -16.58
CA SER A 70 -21.09 4.77 -17.67
C SER A 70 -21.60 6.21 -17.37
N ARG A 71 -21.39 6.73 -16.15
CA ARG A 71 -21.49 8.15 -15.77
C ARG A 71 -20.18 8.96 -15.90
N ASP A 72 -19.01 8.41 -15.63
CA ASP A 72 -17.69 9.01 -15.96
C ASP A 72 -17.24 8.72 -17.40
N MET A 73 -17.96 7.90 -18.16
CA MET A 73 -18.08 7.87 -19.63
C MET A 73 -19.43 8.44 -20.05
N GLY A 74 -20.22 8.96 -19.11
CA GLY A 74 -21.48 9.63 -19.40
C GLY A 74 -21.25 10.75 -20.39
N TRP A 75 -20.07 11.37 -20.34
CA TRP A 75 -19.56 12.25 -21.38
C TRP A 75 -19.18 11.55 -22.69
N MET A 76 -18.50 10.39 -22.73
CA MET A 76 -18.29 9.66 -23.99
C MET A 76 -19.60 9.24 -24.69
N THR A 77 -20.69 9.09 -23.93
CA THR A 77 -22.04 8.87 -24.48
C THR A 77 -22.87 10.15 -24.55
N ASP A 78 -22.39 11.27 -24.00
CA ASP A 78 -23.01 12.59 -24.11
C ASP A 78 -22.73 13.10 -25.53
N PRO A 79 -23.78 13.31 -26.34
CA PRO A 79 -23.61 13.86 -27.68
C PRO A 79 -22.79 15.15 -27.71
N ALA A 80 -22.84 15.97 -26.65
CA ALA A 80 -22.07 17.22 -26.54
C ALA A 80 -20.55 16.98 -26.43
N TYR A 81 -20.13 15.86 -25.84
CA TYR A 81 -18.71 15.53 -25.70
C TYR A 81 -18.14 14.84 -26.93
N LEU A 82 -18.93 14.00 -27.61
CA LEU A 82 -18.54 13.43 -28.91
C LEU A 82 -18.34 14.52 -29.98
N THR A 83 -18.90 15.71 -29.76
CA THR A 83 -18.69 16.90 -30.59
C THR A 83 -17.60 17.85 -30.06
N SER A 84 -17.00 17.57 -28.89
CA SER A 84 -15.92 18.39 -28.35
C SER A 84 -14.62 18.18 -29.13
N PRO A 85 -13.91 19.26 -29.54
CA PRO A 85 -12.57 19.17 -30.14
C PRO A 85 -11.50 18.54 -29.24
N ILE A 86 -11.84 18.25 -27.97
CA ILE A 86 -10.98 17.70 -26.91
C ILE A 86 -11.32 16.22 -26.63
N ALA A 87 -12.24 15.62 -27.39
CA ALA A 87 -12.49 14.19 -27.29
C ALA A 87 -11.29 13.44 -27.89
N GLU A 88 -10.42 12.94 -27.00
CA GLU A 88 -9.42 11.96 -27.38
C GLU A 88 -10.06 10.89 -28.26
N SER A 89 -9.43 10.56 -29.39
CA SER A 89 -9.97 9.53 -30.24
C SER A 89 -10.03 8.20 -29.47
N ARG A 90 -11.13 7.46 -29.65
CA ARG A 90 -11.29 6.12 -29.08
C ARG A 90 -10.10 5.21 -29.39
N GLU A 91 -9.50 5.37 -30.56
CA GLU A 91 -8.28 4.70 -31.00
C GLU A 91 -7.07 5.05 -30.13
N SER A 92 -6.83 6.34 -29.84
CA SER A 92 -5.74 6.79 -28.96
C SER A 92 -5.87 6.19 -27.56
N PHE A 93 -7.06 6.26 -26.97
CA PHE A 93 -7.32 5.69 -25.64
C PHE A 93 -7.05 4.18 -25.62
N THR A 94 -7.56 3.47 -26.64
CA THR A 94 -7.37 2.01 -26.77
C THR A 94 -5.88 1.65 -26.88
N ASN A 95 -5.13 2.38 -27.71
CA ASN A 95 -3.70 2.14 -27.89
C ASN A 95 -2.91 2.35 -26.60
N ARG A 96 -3.26 3.35 -25.79
CA ARG A 96 -2.62 3.62 -24.49
C ARG A 96 -2.94 2.53 -23.46
N ALA A 97 -4.19 2.09 -23.38
CA ALA A 97 -4.59 0.98 -22.51
C ALA A 97 -3.88 -0.34 -22.90
N VAL A 98 -3.75 -0.63 -24.21
CA VAL A 98 -2.99 -1.78 -24.70
C VAL A 98 -1.52 -1.68 -24.32
N ALA A 99 -0.89 -0.51 -24.51
CA ALA A 99 0.51 -0.29 -24.12
C ALA A 99 0.73 -0.47 -22.60
N ALA A 100 -0.20 0.01 -21.76
CA ALA A 100 -0.14 -0.16 -20.31
C ALA A 100 -0.26 -1.64 -19.90
N ARG A 101 -1.18 -2.39 -20.53
CA ARG A 101 -1.29 -3.84 -20.35
C ARG A 101 0.00 -4.55 -20.77
N ASP A 102 0.55 -4.22 -21.93
CA ASP A 102 1.73 -4.89 -22.47
C ASP A 102 2.95 -4.66 -21.55
N LEU A 103 3.12 -3.45 -20.99
CA LEU A 103 4.12 -3.18 -19.95
C LEU A 103 3.99 -4.12 -18.74
N SER A 104 2.77 -4.33 -18.24
CA SER A 104 2.51 -5.24 -17.11
C SER A 104 2.82 -6.71 -17.46
N LEU A 105 2.43 -7.15 -18.67
CA LEU A 105 2.69 -8.51 -19.16
C LEU A 105 4.18 -8.78 -19.34
N GLU A 106 4.92 -7.86 -19.98
CA GLU A 106 6.36 -7.96 -20.18
C GLU A 106 7.12 -8.07 -18.86
N ALA A 107 6.70 -7.30 -17.86
CA ALA A 107 7.26 -7.33 -16.51
C ALA A 107 6.81 -8.54 -15.66
N LYS A 108 5.95 -9.41 -16.20
CA LYS A 108 5.41 -10.62 -15.54
C LYS A 108 4.83 -10.33 -14.15
N THR A 109 4.21 -9.18 -13.98
CA THR A 109 3.70 -8.67 -12.69
C THR A 109 2.77 -9.68 -12.02
N ARG A 110 1.82 -10.24 -12.78
CA ARG A 110 0.90 -11.27 -12.31
C ARG A 110 1.60 -12.49 -11.76
N GLN A 111 2.59 -13.02 -12.49
CA GLN A 111 3.31 -14.21 -12.05
C GLN A 111 4.08 -13.93 -10.75
N ARG A 112 4.73 -12.77 -10.65
CA ARG A 112 5.47 -12.37 -9.45
C ARG A 112 4.58 -12.26 -8.21
N VAL A 113 3.42 -11.62 -8.35
CA VAL A 113 2.41 -11.54 -7.27
C VAL A 113 1.94 -12.94 -6.85
N LEU A 114 1.58 -13.80 -7.82
CA LEU A 114 1.17 -15.17 -7.53
C LEU A 114 2.27 -16.00 -6.88
N ASP A 115 3.52 -15.85 -7.30
CA ASP A 115 4.67 -16.54 -6.71
C ASP A 115 4.86 -16.17 -5.24
N ALA A 116 4.67 -14.90 -4.89
CA ALA A 116 4.75 -14.44 -3.50
C ALA A 116 3.58 -14.96 -2.64
N ILE A 117 2.35 -14.98 -3.18
CA ILE A 117 1.20 -15.56 -2.49
C ILE A 117 1.42 -17.07 -2.27
N ASN A 118 1.81 -17.79 -3.33
CA ASN A 118 2.01 -19.24 -3.30
C ASN A 118 3.21 -19.66 -2.44
N SER A 119 4.24 -18.81 -2.32
CA SER A 119 5.37 -19.05 -1.42
C SER A 119 5.01 -18.81 0.06
N ARG A 120 3.74 -18.52 0.37
CA ARG A 120 3.26 -18.24 1.72
C ARG A 120 3.85 -16.97 2.34
N ALA A 121 4.45 -16.09 1.52
CA ALA A 121 5.08 -14.86 2.01
C ALA A 121 4.06 -13.90 2.63
N LEU A 122 2.79 -13.97 2.20
CA LEU A 122 1.71 -13.13 2.70
C LEU A 122 0.89 -13.79 3.82
N ILE A 123 1.12 -15.07 4.11
CA ILE A 123 0.29 -15.82 5.05
C ILE A 123 0.55 -15.39 6.49
N SER A 124 -0.54 -15.23 7.25
CA SER A 124 -0.53 -14.79 8.66
C SER A 124 0.12 -13.42 8.87
N ARG A 125 0.12 -12.57 7.83
CA ARG A 125 0.65 -11.21 7.88
C ARG A 125 -0.42 -10.22 7.48
N LYS A 126 -0.31 -9.03 8.05
CA LYS A 126 -1.03 -7.84 7.60
C LYS A 126 -0.09 -7.02 6.72
N VAL A 127 -0.58 -6.64 5.55
CA VAL A 127 0.11 -5.76 4.61
C VAL A 127 -0.67 -4.48 4.49
N VAL A 128 -0.08 -3.35 4.89
CA VAL A 128 -0.77 -2.07 4.87
C VAL A 128 -0.16 -1.17 3.81
N PHE A 129 -0.95 -0.77 2.82
CA PHE A 129 -0.61 0.29 1.88
C PHE A 129 -1.10 1.62 2.44
N MET A 130 -0.15 2.45 2.89
CA MET A 130 -0.40 3.75 3.48
C MET A 130 0.14 4.84 2.57
N GLY A 131 -0.77 5.52 1.88
CA GLY A 131 -0.41 6.58 0.94
C GLY A 131 -1.62 7.24 0.30
N ASP A 132 -1.39 8.10 -0.67
CA ASP A 132 -2.45 8.82 -1.38
C ASP A 132 -3.21 7.94 -2.40
N SER A 133 -3.84 8.58 -3.39
CA SER A 133 -4.60 7.93 -4.45
C SER A 133 -3.76 7.05 -5.38
N LEU A 134 -2.44 7.26 -5.49
CA LEU A 134 -1.55 6.37 -6.26
C LEU A 134 -1.28 5.09 -5.50
N THR A 135 -1.09 5.19 -4.19
CA THR A 135 -0.96 4.02 -3.33
C THR A 135 -2.23 3.18 -3.33
N ARG A 136 -3.40 3.83 -3.46
CA ARG A 136 -4.66 3.12 -3.72
C ARG A 136 -4.63 2.31 -5.02
N GLN A 137 -4.06 2.86 -6.11
CA GLN A 137 -3.92 2.11 -7.37
C GLN A 137 -3.05 0.86 -7.19
N HIS A 138 -1.99 0.93 -6.39
CA HIS A 138 -1.14 -0.22 -6.09
C HIS A 138 -1.90 -1.31 -5.33
N TYR A 139 -2.70 -0.93 -4.32
CA TYR A 139 -3.59 -1.85 -3.61
C TYR A 139 -4.59 -2.52 -4.56
N ILE A 140 -5.27 -1.73 -5.41
CA ILE A 140 -6.23 -2.24 -6.41
C ILE A 140 -5.52 -3.24 -7.34
N SER A 141 -4.36 -2.84 -7.86
CA SER A 141 -3.57 -3.66 -8.79
C SER A 141 -3.20 -5.01 -8.19
N LEU A 142 -2.73 -5.08 -6.95
CA LEU A 142 -2.39 -6.34 -6.28
C LEU A 142 -3.55 -7.32 -6.34
N GLY A 143 -4.75 -6.86 -6.01
CA GLY A 143 -5.92 -7.73 -6.02
C GLY A 143 -6.45 -8.05 -7.42
N CYS A 144 -6.23 -7.17 -8.41
CA CYS A 144 -6.50 -7.44 -9.83
C CYS A 144 -5.54 -8.45 -10.45
N LEU A 145 -4.30 -8.52 -9.96
CA LEU A 145 -3.29 -9.48 -10.44
C LEU A 145 -3.55 -10.89 -9.90
N ALA A 146 -4.21 -11.02 -8.75
CA ALA A 146 -4.49 -12.32 -8.12
C ALA A 146 -5.94 -12.47 -7.60
N PRO A 147 -6.97 -12.21 -8.42
CA PRO A 147 -8.37 -12.23 -7.98
C PRO A 147 -8.80 -13.61 -7.49
N GLU A 148 -8.22 -14.69 -8.04
CA GLU A 148 -8.50 -16.04 -7.59
C GLU A 148 -7.97 -16.37 -6.18
N GLN A 149 -7.08 -15.53 -5.64
CA GLN A 149 -6.49 -15.70 -4.30
C GLN A 149 -7.22 -14.90 -3.22
N ILE A 150 -8.21 -14.09 -3.58
CA ILE A 150 -8.98 -13.27 -2.64
C ILE A 150 -10.19 -14.06 -2.14
N ASP A 151 -10.36 -14.13 -0.83
CA ASP A 151 -11.53 -14.74 -0.18
C ASP A 151 -12.63 -13.70 0.07
N ARG A 152 -12.27 -12.61 0.74
CA ARG A 152 -13.17 -11.49 1.03
C ARG A 152 -12.53 -10.17 0.62
N HIS A 153 -13.37 -9.25 0.20
CA HIS A 153 -12.96 -7.88 -0.12
C HIS A 153 -14.01 -6.91 0.39
N LEU A 154 -13.55 -5.83 1.00
CA LEU A 154 -14.39 -4.76 1.52
C LEU A 154 -13.83 -3.42 1.05
N THR A 155 -14.63 -2.74 0.24
CA THR A 155 -14.44 -1.34 -0.16
C THR A 155 -15.69 -0.55 0.21
N PRO A 156 -15.62 0.34 1.21
CA PRO A 156 -16.65 1.32 1.50
C PRO A 156 -16.73 2.32 0.35
N PHE A 157 -17.59 2.01 -0.62
CA PHE A 157 -17.93 2.97 -1.65
C PHE A 157 -18.90 4.02 -1.12
N TYR A 158 -18.64 5.28 -1.47
CA TYR A 158 -19.59 6.36 -1.32
C TYR A 158 -20.53 6.39 -2.52
N PRO A 159 -21.86 6.29 -2.31
CA PRO A 159 -22.81 6.40 -3.41
C PRO A 159 -22.76 7.77 -4.12
N ASP A 160 -22.29 8.82 -3.41
CA ASP A 160 -22.32 10.20 -3.88
C ASP A 160 -20.96 10.74 -4.37
N ARG A 161 -19.87 9.97 -4.23
CA ARG A 161 -18.54 10.34 -4.73
C ARG A 161 -17.98 9.22 -5.61
N ASN A 162 -18.15 9.36 -6.92
CA ASN A 162 -17.65 8.53 -8.04
C ASN A 162 -16.57 7.50 -7.65
N GLY A 163 -16.95 6.39 -7.05
CA GLY A 163 -16.06 5.24 -6.84
C GLY A 163 -14.85 5.43 -5.92
N LEU A 164 -14.72 6.55 -5.19
CA LEU A 164 -13.58 6.78 -4.32
C LEU A 164 -13.78 6.09 -2.97
N PHE A 165 -12.78 5.33 -2.54
CA PHE A 165 -12.65 4.84 -1.17
C PHE A 165 -11.35 5.35 -0.55
N TYR A 166 -11.39 5.48 0.77
CA TYR A 166 -10.29 5.98 1.60
C TYR A 166 -9.90 4.99 2.70
N ASP A 167 -10.53 3.82 2.70
CA ASP A 167 -10.16 2.64 3.46
C ASP A 167 -10.59 1.44 2.62
N ALA A 168 -9.79 0.38 2.57
CA ALA A 168 -10.19 -0.87 1.98
C ALA A 168 -9.40 -2.02 2.57
N ARG A 169 -9.98 -3.22 2.51
CA ARG A 169 -9.29 -4.43 2.92
C ARG A 169 -9.66 -5.63 2.07
N MET A 170 -8.70 -6.52 1.88
CA MET A 170 -8.88 -7.83 1.26
C MET A 170 -8.26 -8.91 2.14
N GLU A 171 -8.94 -10.04 2.24
CA GLU A 171 -8.44 -11.25 2.88
C GLU A 171 -8.05 -12.26 1.81
N LEU A 172 -6.87 -12.86 1.98
CA LEU A 172 -6.35 -13.87 1.08
C LEU A 172 -6.82 -15.26 1.50
N LYS A 173 -7.17 -16.13 0.54
CA LYS A 173 -7.58 -17.53 0.78
C LYS A 173 -6.55 -18.35 1.54
N ALA A 174 -5.27 -18.03 1.35
CA ALA A 174 -4.17 -18.71 2.02
C ALA A 174 -3.98 -18.24 3.48
N GLY A 175 -4.75 -17.24 3.92
CA GLY A 175 -4.55 -16.48 5.14
C GLY A 175 -3.72 -15.22 4.88
N GLY A 176 -3.90 -14.21 5.73
CA GLY A 176 -3.30 -12.89 5.58
C GLY A 176 -4.30 -11.86 5.08
N GLU A 177 -4.00 -10.59 5.36
CA GLU A 177 -4.88 -9.47 5.06
C GLU A 177 -4.08 -8.33 4.45
N VAL A 178 -4.65 -7.67 3.45
CA VAL A 178 -4.07 -6.50 2.80
C VAL A 178 -5.02 -5.33 3.00
N PHE A 179 -4.50 -4.20 3.44
CA PHE A 179 -5.24 -3.00 3.76
C PHE A 179 -4.75 -1.85 2.89
N TYR A 180 -5.66 -0.97 2.50
CA TYR A 180 -5.36 0.40 2.10
C TYR A 180 -5.84 1.31 3.23
N ALA A 181 -4.90 1.87 3.99
CA ALA A 181 -5.18 2.65 5.19
C ALA A 181 -4.35 3.95 5.16
N PRO A 182 -4.75 4.94 4.35
CA PRO A 182 -3.95 6.11 3.98
C PRO A 182 -3.53 6.98 5.17
N THR A 183 -4.38 7.06 6.20
CA THR A 183 -4.17 7.91 7.39
C THR A 183 -3.82 7.11 8.64
N ALA A 184 -3.38 5.85 8.50
CA ALA A 184 -3.05 5.00 9.63
C ALA A 184 -1.96 5.66 10.51
N GLY A 185 -2.16 5.60 11.83
CA GLY A 185 -1.18 6.08 12.81
C GLY A 185 -0.89 7.57 12.80
N LYS A 186 -1.70 8.40 12.12
CA LYS A 186 -1.50 9.85 11.95
C LYS A 186 -0.11 10.23 11.42
N VAL A 187 0.51 9.34 10.62
CA VAL A 187 1.84 9.60 10.03
C VAL A 187 1.74 10.59 8.89
N PHE A 188 0.83 10.34 7.93
CA PHE A 188 0.58 11.22 6.79
C PHE A 188 -0.75 11.95 6.95
N ARG A 189 -0.79 13.19 6.46
CA ARG A 189 -1.98 14.03 6.38
C ARG A 189 -2.17 14.44 4.93
N TYR A 190 -3.39 14.27 4.44
CA TYR A 190 -3.75 14.61 3.06
C TYR A 190 -4.85 15.68 2.97
N ASN A 191 -5.29 16.21 4.13
CA ASN A 191 -6.37 17.20 4.24
C ASN A 191 -7.62 16.81 3.46
N TRP A 192 -7.88 15.50 3.44
CA TRP A 192 -9.14 15.01 2.97
C TRP A 192 -10.18 15.41 4.00
N ASN A 193 -11.15 16.21 3.56
CA ASN A 193 -12.36 16.50 4.33
C ASN A 193 -13.36 15.37 4.05
N PRO A 194 -13.34 14.27 4.84
CA PRO A 194 -14.39 13.28 4.73
C PRO A 194 -15.73 13.94 5.06
N PRO A 195 -16.84 13.46 4.47
CA PRO A 195 -18.14 13.78 5.04
C PRO A 195 -18.20 13.34 6.53
N PRO A 196 -19.14 13.86 7.34
CA PRO A 196 -19.27 13.49 8.76
C PRO A 196 -19.45 11.98 8.99
N ASP A 197 -20.12 11.28 8.07
CA ASP A 197 -20.25 9.81 8.03
C ASP A 197 -19.19 9.16 7.11
N GLY A 198 -18.12 9.90 6.85
CA GLY A 198 -17.11 9.61 5.87
C GLY A 198 -16.12 8.53 6.35
N PRO A 199 -15.06 8.30 5.57
CA PRO A 199 -14.12 7.25 5.87
C PRO A 199 -13.51 7.46 7.25
N ILE A 200 -12.95 6.39 7.81
CA ILE A 200 -12.14 6.48 9.02
C ILE A 200 -10.89 7.31 8.68
N VAL A 201 -11.02 8.63 8.68
CA VAL A 201 -9.92 9.57 8.43
C VAL A 201 -9.23 9.77 9.75
N GLY A 202 -8.28 8.87 10.00
CA GLY A 202 -7.47 8.85 11.20
C GLY A 202 -8.27 8.30 12.38
N GLY A 203 -7.98 7.05 12.74
CA GLY A 203 -8.19 6.65 14.14
C GLY A 203 -7.45 7.61 15.07
N GLU A 204 -7.85 7.70 16.33
CA GLU A 204 -7.20 8.62 17.28
C GLU A 204 -5.73 8.28 17.55
N GLU A 205 -5.30 7.09 17.14
CA GLU A 205 -4.00 6.51 17.40
C GLU A 205 -2.87 7.22 16.62
N SER A 206 -1.85 7.66 17.36
CA SER A 206 -0.60 8.17 16.82
C SER A 206 0.49 7.12 17.01
N TRP A 207 1.06 6.61 15.92
CA TRP A 207 2.14 5.60 16.02
C TRP A 207 3.39 6.14 16.71
N LEU A 208 3.63 7.45 16.63
CA LEU A 208 4.70 8.09 17.40
C LEU A 208 4.43 7.96 18.90
N ASN A 209 3.20 8.27 19.33
CA ASN A 209 2.78 8.11 20.72
C ASN A 209 2.82 6.64 21.15
N SER A 210 2.34 5.71 20.32
CA SER A 210 2.41 4.27 20.61
C SER A 210 3.86 3.83 20.81
N CYS A 211 4.78 4.22 19.94
CA CYS A 211 6.20 3.88 20.07
C CYS A 211 6.82 4.46 21.35
N GLN A 212 6.52 5.72 21.68
CA GLN A 212 7.06 6.37 22.89
C GLN A 212 6.64 5.63 24.16
N ASN A 213 5.43 5.09 24.18
CA ASN A 213 4.82 4.36 25.30
C ASN A 213 4.99 2.82 25.22
N ASP A 214 5.79 2.29 24.28
CA ASP A 214 5.99 0.83 24.08
C ASP A 214 4.67 0.06 23.84
N MET A 215 3.71 0.71 23.17
CA MET A 215 2.43 0.15 22.76
C MET A 215 2.49 -0.35 21.30
N PRO A 216 1.69 -1.35 20.92
CA PRO A 216 1.62 -1.80 19.54
C PRO A 216 1.09 -0.69 18.62
N PHE A 217 1.40 -0.80 17.32
CA PHE A 217 0.82 0.08 16.32
C PHE A 217 -0.58 -0.41 15.96
N GLU A 218 -1.55 0.49 16.02
CA GLU A 218 -2.95 0.18 15.75
C GLU A 218 -3.54 1.17 14.74
N PHE A 219 -4.58 0.75 14.05
CA PHE A 219 -5.43 1.61 13.23
C PHE A 219 -6.84 1.03 13.15
N ASP A 220 -7.82 1.89 12.90
CA ASP A 220 -9.21 1.48 12.73
C ASP A 220 -9.51 1.32 11.22
N THR A 221 -10.25 0.27 10.86
CA THR A 221 -10.71 -0.05 9.50
C THR A 221 -12.17 -0.53 9.56
N TYR A 222 -12.86 -0.71 8.43
CA TYR A 222 -14.21 -1.29 8.46
C TYR A 222 -14.19 -2.80 8.69
N ALA A 223 -15.05 -3.31 9.57
CA ALA A 223 -15.18 -4.73 9.87
C ALA A 223 -15.89 -5.50 8.73
N TYR A 224 -15.52 -6.77 8.50
CA TYR A 224 -16.27 -7.65 7.59
C TYR A 224 -17.69 -7.96 8.08
N SER A 225 -17.96 -7.82 9.38
CA SER A 225 -19.18 -8.31 10.05
C SER A 225 -20.43 -7.41 9.91
N GLY A 226 -20.39 -6.37 9.07
CA GLY A 226 -21.59 -5.61 8.66
C GLY A 226 -21.81 -4.28 9.38
N THR A 227 -23.05 -3.80 9.38
CA THR A 227 -23.45 -2.50 9.96
C THR A 227 -23.95 -2.66 11.39
N ASN A 228 -23.71 -1.64 12.22
CA ASN A 228 -24.34 -1.44 13.52
C ASN A 228 -25.88 -1.40 13.40
N PRO A 229 -26.62 -1.61 14.52
CA PRO A 229 -28.08 -1.51 14.55
C PRO A 229 -28.63 -0.15 14.11
N ASP A 230 -27.85 0.92 14.25
CA ASP A 230 -28.17 2.28 13.80
C ASP A 230 -27.88 2.51 12.29
N GLY A 231 -27.37 1.49 11.59
CA GLY A 231 -27.00 1.56 10.18
C GLY A 231 -25.59 2.09 9.92
N SER A 232 -24.87 2.57 10.94
CA SER A 232 -23.45 2.93 10.79
C SER A 232 -22.61 1.69 10.51
N ARG A 233 -21.47 1.82 9.83
CA ARG A 233 -20.62 0.65 9.55
C ARG A 233 -19.84 0.28 10.81
N LEU A 234 -19.77 -1.01 11.14
CA LEU A 234 -18.90 -1.47 12.22
C LEU A 234 -17.44 -1.19 11.83
N THR A 235 -16.71 -0.55 12.72
CA THR A 235 -15.26 -0.42 12.63
C THR A 235 -14.61 -1.51 13.47
N GLU A 236 -13.41 -1.89 13.06
CA GLU A 236 -12.55 -2.88 13.70
C GLU A 236 -11.19 -2.24 13.93
N ARG A 237 -10.61 -2.48 15.10
CA ARG A 237 -9.26 -2.07 15.41
C ARG A 237 -8.27 -3.16 15.03
N ILE A 238 -7.29 -2.81 14.21
CA ILE A 238 -6.25 -3.70 13.73
C ILE A 238 -4.95 -3.40 14.48
N THR A 239 -4.45 -4.39 15.22
CA THR A 239 -3.14 -4.34 15.88
C THR A 239 -2.06 -4.94 14.96
N LEU A 240 -1.01 -4.17 14.69
CA LEU A 240 0.16 -4.60 13.92
C LEU A 240 1.22 -5.24 14.81
N VAL A 241 1.83 -6.31 14.30
CA VAL A 241 2.89 -7.07 14.99
C VAL A 241 4.21 -7.05 14.20
N PRO A 242 5.35 -7.46 14.78
CA PRO A 242 6.65 -7.45 14.09
C PRO A 242 6.73 -8.15 12.72
N GLY A 243 5.86 -9.13 12.48
CA GLY A 243 5.78 -9.86 11.21
C GLY A 243 5.00 -9.14 10.10
N ASP A 244 4.28 -8.07 10.44
CA ASP A 244 3.46 -7.29 9.51
C ASP A 244 4.33 -6.29 8.72
N VAL A 245 3.83 -5.85 7.57
CA VAL A 245 4.56 -4.96 6.65
C VAL A 245 3.70 -3.75 6.28
N VAL A 246 4.30 -2.56 6.34
CA VAL A 246 3.66 -1.30 5.96
C VAL A 246 4.43 -0.67 4.81
N PHE A 247 3.76 -0.49 3.67
CA PHE A 247 4.25 0.30 2.54
C PHE A 247 3.82 1.75 2.71
N LEU A 248 4.78 2.65 2.69
CA LEU A 248 4.61 4.07 2.98
C LEU A 248 4.84 4.89 1.72
N ASN A 249 3.95 5.84 1.43
CA ASN A 249 4.16 6.83 0.38
C ASN A 249 3.52 8.17 0.81
N ALA A 250 4.32 9.23 0.89
CA ALA A 250 3.82 10.55 1.31
C ALA A 250 3.05 11.29 0.20
N GLY A 251 3.08 10.78 -1.03
CA GLY A 251 2.31 11.29 -2.15
C GLY A 251 2.73 12.68 -2.63
N PHE A 252 1.81 13.33 -3.34
CA PHE A 252 2.00 14.65 -3.98
C PHE A 252 1.23 15.79 -3.29
N HIS A 253 0.90 15.63 -2.01
CA HIS A 253 0.01 16.54 -1.30
C HIS A 253 0.75 17.67 -0.56
N GLU A 254 0.04 18.75 -0.26
CA GLU A 254 0.57 19.97 0.38
C GLU A 254 1.27 19.72 1.72
N PHE A 255 0.85 18.70 2.48
CA PHE A 255 1.44 18.33 3.77
C PHE A 255 2.51 17.23 3.68
N ARG A 256 3.07 16.98 2.49
CA ARG A 256 4.11 15.95 2.27
C ARG A 256 5.30 16.11 3.21
N GLU A 257 5.81 17.33 3.39
CA GLU A 257 6.98 17.57 4.26
C GLU A 257 6.68 17.36 5.74
N GLU A 258 5.47 17.71 6.21
CA GLU A 258 5.02 17.35 7.56
C GLU A 258 4.94 15.82 7.72
N GLY A 259 4.37 15.14 6.74
CA GLY A 259 4.32 13.68 6.69
C GLY A 259 5.69 13.03 6.75
N HIS A 260 6.66 13.59 6.03
CA HIS A 260 8.07 13.17 6.08
C HIS A 260 8.69 13.36 7.47
N ALA A 261 8.46 14.51 8.10
CA ALA A 261 8.97 14.78 9.45
C ALA A 261 8.36 13.82 10.49
N ASN A 262 7.05 13.57 10.41
CA ASN A 262 6.35 12.63 11.30
C ASN A 262 6.88 11.20 11.12
N LEU A 263 7.07 10.74 9.88
CA LEU A 263 7.64 9.42 9.61
C LEU A 263 9.05 9.29 10.20
N LEU A 264 9.94 10.28 9.99
CA LEU A 264 11.28 10.25 10.57
C LEU A 264 11.26 10.19 12.10
N ALA A 265 10.32 10.88 12.76
CA ALA A 265 10.14 10.81 14.20
C ALA A 265 9.71 9.42 14.68
N VAL A 266 8.79 8.76 13.96
CA VAL A 266 8.39 7.37 14.24
C VAL A 266 9.58 6.42 14.09
N LEU A 267 10.35 6.54 13.00
CA LEU A 267 11.52 5.69 12.72
C LEU A 267 12.62 5.84 13.78
N ASP A 268 12.92 7.08 14.18
CA ASP A 268 13.89 7.34 15.25
C ASP A 268 13.44 6.74 16.58
N CYS A 269 12.14 6.83 16.90
CA CYS A 269 11.59 6.16 18.08
C CYS A 269 11.72 4.63 18.00
N MET A 270 11.32 4.00 16.88
CA MET A 270 11.42 2.55 16.69
C MET A 270 12.87 2.08 16.88
N LYS A 271 13.83 2.80 16.29
CA LYS A 271 15.27 2.52 16.43
C LYS A 271 15.73 2.57 17.89
N LYS A 272 15.27 3.56 18.66
CA LYS A 272 15.60 3.69 20.09
C LYS A 272 14.97 2.60 20.96
N LYS A 273 13.79 2.09 20.60
CA LYS A 273 13.02 1.10 21.37
C LYS A 273 13.32 -0.36 20.99
N GLY A 274 13.99 -0.58 19.85
CA GLY A 274 14.21 -1.88 19.23
C GLY A 274 13.27 -2.06 18.03
N ALA A 275 13.79 -1.88 16.82
CA ALA A 275 12.99 -1.89 15.60
C ALA A 275 12.29 -3.23 15.33
N ASP A 276 12.83 -4.33 15.87
CA ASP A 276 12.28 -5.68 15.79
C ASP A 276 10.98 -5.89 16.57
N LYS A 277 10.59 -4.93 17.42
CA LYS A 277 9.30 -4.95 18.14
C LYS A 277 8.13 -4.42 17.32
N PHE A 278 8.39 -3.75 16.21
CA PHE A 278 7.39 -3.03 15.43
C PHE A 278 7.25 -3.67 14.03
N PRO A 279 6.13 -3.42 13.32
CA PRO A 279 6.00 -3.85 11.93
C PRO A 279 7.12 -3.28 11.05
N ARG A 280 7.42 -3.98 9.97
CA ARG A 280 8.46 -3.56 9.02
C ARG A 280 7.92 -2.47 8.10
N PHE A 281 8.63 -1.35 8.05
CA PHE A 281 8.31 -0.26 7.13
C PHE A 281 9.13 -0.38 5.84
N VAL A 282 8.46 -0.18 4.71
CA VAL A 282 9.05 -0.10 3.37
C VAL A 282 8.58 1.20 2.74
N TYR A 283 9.50 2.02 2.24
CA TYR A 283 9.12 3.23 1.53
C TYR A 283 8.90 2.92 0.05
N MET A 284 7.75 3.32 -0.46
CA MET A 284 7.40 3.22 -1.87
C MET A 284 7.53 4.60 -2.47
N THR A 285 8.43 4.75 -3.44
CA THR A 285 8.69 6.06 -4.04
C THR A 285 7.48 6.60 -4.78
N SER A 286 7.34 7.91 -4.77
CA SER A 286 6.31 8.64 -5.50
C SER A 286 6.44 8.42 -7.02
N SER A 287 5.31 8.13 -7.67
CA SER A 287 5.28 7.82 -9.10
C SER A 287 5.37 9.08 -9.97
N LEU A 288 6.15 9.05 -11.05
CA LEU A 288 6.42 10.25 -11.84
C LEU A 288 5.14 10.86 -12.44
N GLN A 289 4.87 12.12 -12.13
CA GLN A 289 3.83 12.89 -12.79
C GLN A 289 4.35 13.44 -14.12
N HIS A 290 3.53 13.37 -15.18
CA HIS A 290 3.93 13.83 -16.52
C HIS A 290 3.29 15.16 -16.91
N PHE A 291 3.66 16.20 -16.17
CA PHE A 291 3.30 17.59 -16.47
C PHE A 291 4.37 18.24 -17.36
N ASP A 292 3.98 19.21 -18.18
CA ASP A 292 4.89 19.99 -19.04
C ASP A 292 5.66 21.09 -18.28
N THR A 293 5.35 21.27 -17.00
CA THR A 293 6.10 22.12 -16.07
C THR A 293 6.78 21.31 -14.98
N GLU A 294 7.70 21.98 -14.28
CA GLU A 294 8.56 21.31 -13.32
C GLU A 294 7.75 20.49 -12.32
N HIS A 295 6.68 20.98 -11.69
CA HIS A 295 5.95 20.18 -10.68
C HIS A 295 4.49 20.56 -10.45
N THR A 296 3.90 21.41 -11.29
CA THR A 296 2.60 22.00 -10.97
C THR A 296 1.54 21.53 -11.95
N LEU A 297 0.32 21.36 -11.45
CA LEU A 297 -0.88 21.22 -12.29
C LEU A 297 -1.10 22.43 -13.22
N THR A 298 -0.30 23.49 -13.05
CA THR A 298 -0.36 24.75 -13.78
C THR A 298 0.90 25.00 -14.60
N ASN A 299 0.75 25.69 -15.73
CA ASN A 299 1.87 26.19 -16.53
C ASN A 299 2.51 27.44 -15.90
N ALA A 300 3.55 28.00 -16.53
CA ALA A 300 4.21 29.23 -16.06
C ALA A 300 3.26 30.45 -15.99
N ALA A 301 2.13 30.41 -16.69
CA ALA A 301 1.08 31.43 -16.65
C ALA A 301 -0.01 31.13 -15.60
N GLY A 302 0.14 30.09 -14.78
CA GLY A 302 -0.85 29.67 -13.78
C GLY A 302 -2.04 28.90 -14.36
N GLU A 303 -2.06 28.64 -15.67
CA GLU A 303 -3.15 27.92 -16.31
C GLU A 303 -3.03 26.42 -16.09
N ARG A 304 -4.12 25.73 -15.81
CA ARG A 304 -4.10 24.27 -15.68
C ARG A 304 -3.57 23.59 -16.95
N ILE A 305 -2.60 22.71 -16.79
CA ILE A 305 -2.03 21.89 -17.86
C ILE A 305 -3.13 21.02 -18.45
N LYS A 306 -3.28 21.09 -19.76
CA LYS A 306 -4.40 20.46 -20.48
C LYS A 306 -4.10 19.03 -20.91
N LYS A 307 -2.83 18.64 -21.05
CA LYS A 307 -2.40 17.36 -21.60
C LYS A 307 -1.11 16.87 -20.94
N CYS A 308 -0.99 15.56 -20.78
CA CYS A 308 0.23 14.96 -20.25
C CYS A 308 1.36 15.03 -21.28
N THR A 309 2.57 15.37 -20.82
CA THR A 309 3.76 15.18 -21.66
C THR A 309 4.07 13.70 -21.74
N ASN A 310 4.65 13.22 -22.84
CA ASN A 310 5.09 11.82 -22.90
C ASN A 310 6.40 11.59 -22.15
N TYR A 311 7.15 12.66 -21.88
CA TYR A 311 8.48 12.58 -21.31
C TYR A 311 8.70 13.61 -20.22
N VAL A 312 9.20 13.17 -19.06
CA VAL A 312 9.77 14.01 -18.00
C VAL A 312 11.15 13.45 -17.65
N PRO A 313 12.22 14.26 -17.70
CA PRO A 313 13.60 13.75 -17.61
C PRO A 313 13.98 13.21 -16.23
N GLU A 314 13.33 13.66 -15.16
CA GLU A 314 13.68 13.26 -13.80
C GLU A 314 12.46 13.25 -12.88
N ASN A 315 12.41 12.28 -11.96
CA ASN A 315 11.46 12.26 -10.85
C ASN A 315 12.09 12.89 -9.60
N ILE A 316 11.96 14.21 -9.46
CA ILE A 316 12.55 14.97 -8.36
C ILE A 316 12.01 14.50 -7.00
N MET A 317 10.70 14.22 -6.91
CA MET A 317 10.09 13.73 -5.67
C MET A 317 10.70 12.40 -5.21
N MET A 318 10.85 11.44 -6.13
CA MET A 318 11.54 10.18 -5.85
C MET A 318 12.98 10.40 -5.39
N LYS A 319 13.72 11.30 -6.04
CA LYS A 319 15.12 11.58 -5.66
C LYS A 319 15.23 12.14 -4.24
N GLU A 320 14.36 13.06 -3.87
CA GLU A 320 14.28 13.60 -2.51
C GLU A 320 13.94 12.50 -1.49
N GLU A 321 12.99 11.62 -1.81
CA GLU A 321 12.59 10.51 -0.95
C GLU A 321 13.71 9.50 -0.75
N VAL A 322 14.41 9.13 -1.83
CA VAL A 322 15.58 8.25 -1.78
C VAL A 322 16.65 8.87 -0.89
N GLN A 323 17.00 10.13 -1.12
CA GLN A 323 17.98 10.84 -0.30
C GLN A 323 17.58 10.89 1.19
N LYS A 324 16.29 11.09 1.47
CA LYS A 324 15.77 11.25 2.84
C LYS A 324 15.65 9.92 3.59
N PHE A 325 15.27 8.83 2.92
CA PHE A 325 14.87 7.58 3.58
C PHE A 325 15.79 6.38 3.39
N GLN A 326 16.71 6.37 2.41
CA GLN A 326 17.49 5.18 2.05
C GLN A 326 18.35 4.62 3.21
N ASP A 327 18.75 5.46 4.16
CA ASP A 327 19.55 5.05 5.32
C ASP A 327 18.72 4.40 6.44
N ASN A 328 17.39 4.56 6.40
CA ASN A 328 16.49 4.10 7.47
C ASN A 328 15.46 3.07 6.99
N LEU A 329 15.12 3.07 5.70
CA LEU A 329 14.08 2.22 5.12
C LEU A 329 14.57 1.51 3.87
N TYR A 330 14.03 0.32 3.63
CA TYR A 330 14.10 -0.29 2.31
C TYR A 330 13.20 0.49 1.35
N ILE A 331 13.71 0.86 0.19
CA ILE A 331 13.00 1.65 -0.81
C ILE A 331 12.67 0.78 -2.03
N ILE A 332 11.43 0.88 -2.52
CA ILE A 332 10.99 0.27 -3.78
C ILE A 332 10.43 1.31 -4.73
N GLY A 333 10.48 1.01 -6.03
CA GLY A 333 9.96 1.87 -7.10
C GLY A 333 11.01 2.77 -7.77
N GLN A 334 12.15 3.01 -7.11
CA GLN A 334 13.24 3.82 -7.66
C GLN A 334 13.87 3.24 -8.94
N ASP A 335 13.72 1.93 -9.16
CA ASP A 335 14.26 1.21 -10.32
C ASP A 335 13.25 1.13 -11.49
N ILE A 336 12.06 1.71 -11.34
CA ILE A 336 11.08 1.79 -12.43
C ILE A 336 11.37 3.05 -13.23
N ASP A 337 11.88 2.88 -14.45
CA ASP A 337 12.02 3.99 -15.39
C ASP A 337 10.63 4.41 -15.91
N MET A 338 10.12 5.50 -15.35
CA MET A 338 8.84 6.10 -15.74
C MET A 338 9.02 7.27 -16.70
N THR A 339 10.26 7.67 -17.04
CA THR A 339 10.54 8.96 -17.72
C THR A 339 9.82 9.11 -19.05
N GLY A 340 9.60 8.03 -19.79
CA GLY A 340 8.93 8.01 -21.09
C GLY A 340 7.53 7.40 -21.09
N LEU A 341 6.86 7.31 -19.93
CA LEU A 341 5.59 6.60 -19.79
C LEU A 341 4.37 7.53 -19.72
N GLY A 342 4.50 8.82 -20.01
CA GLY A 342 3.42 9.78 -19.79
C GLY A 342 2.13 9.52 -20.59
N ASN A 343 2.22 8.81 -21.71
CA ASN A 343 1.05 8.35 -22.46
C ASN A 343 0.21 7.28 -21.72
N LEU A 344 0.77 6.64 -20.68
CA LEU A 344 0.11 5.62 -19.87
C LEU A 344 -0.67 6.20 -18.68
N HIS A 345 -0.72 7.53 -18.53
CA HIS A 345 -1.64 8.17 -17.59
C HIS A 345 -3.10 8.11 -18.07
N VAL A 346 -4.04 8.07 -17.13
CA VAL A 346 -5.48 8.06 -17.44
C VAL A 346 -5.88 9.33 -18.21
N GLY A 347 -5.26 10.47 -17.89
CA GLY A 347 -5.58 11.77 -18.48
C GLY A 347 -5.40 11.80 -19.99
N GLY A 348 -4.32 11.27 -20.54
CA GLY A 348 -4.03 11.37 -21.97
C GLY A 348 -4.06 12.81 -22.46
N GLU A 349 -5.08 13.16 -23.25
CA GLU A 349 -5.36 14.52 -23.73
C GLU A 349 -6.11 15.42 -22.72
N LYS A 350 -6.28 14.94 -21.48
CA LYS A 350 -6.87 15.64 -20.34
C LYS A 350 -5.83 15.88 -19.24
N THR A 351 -6.28 16.47 -18.12
CA THR A 351 -5.42 16.99 -17.04
C THR A 351 -4.91 15.96 -16.03
N ASP A 352 -5.38 14.69 -16.05
CA ASP A 352 -4.93 13.69 -15.06
C ASP A 352 -3.62 13.02 -15.50
N CYS A 353 -2.52 13.72 -15.24
CA CYS A 353 -1.15 13.24 -15.49
C CYS A 353 -0.49 12.74 -14.21
N THR A 354 -1.30 12.27 -13.27
CA THR A 354 -0.87 11.71 -12.00
C THR A 354 -1.26 10.24 -11.94
N HIS A 355 -2.53 9.90 -12.19
CA HIS A 355 -3.01 8.52 -12.12
C HIS A 355 -2.71 7.74 -13.40
N TRP A 356 -2.55 6.43 -13.25
CA TRP A 356 -2.15 5.52 -14.31
C TRP A 356 -3.28 4.63 -14.80
N PHE A 357 -3.20 4.17 -16.05
CA PHE A 357 -4.00 3.03 -16.50
C PHE A 357 -3.71 1.78 -15.66
N GLN A 358 -4.76 0.97 -15.49
CA GLN A 358 -4.70 -0.35 -14.87
C GLN A 358 -5.31 -1.37 -15.84
N PRO A 359 -4.62 -2.47 -16.17
CA PRO A 359 -3.23 -2.79 -15.82
C PRO A 359 -2.22 -1.77 -16.36
N GLY A 360 -1.05 -1.68 -15.73
CA GLY A 360 -0.03 -0.68 -16.10
C GLY A 360 1.06 -0.49 -15.05
N VAL A 361 1.55 0.75 -14.91
CA VAL A 361 2.57 1.12 -13.90
C VAL A 361 2.21 0.66 -12.48
N PRO A 362 0.95 0.73 -12.01
CA PRO A 362 0.60 0.26 -10.67
C PRO A 362 0.91 -1.22 -10.43
N ASP A 363 0.89 -2.05 -11.48
CA ASP A 363 1.20 -3.48 -11.41
C ASP A 363 2.69 -3.73 -11.15
N LEU A 364 3.56 -2.84 -11.63
CA LEU A 364 4.99 -2.91 -11.35
C LEU A 364 5.26 -2.71 -9.85
N PHE A 365 4.60 -1.73 -9.23
CA PHE A 365 4.70 -1.45 -7.80
C PHE A 365 4.08 -2.57 -6.95
N ALA A 366 2.90 -3.09 -7.33
CA ALA A 366 2.28 -4.21 -6.65
C ALA A 366 3.20 -5.46 -6.67
N ALA A 367 3.80 -5.77 -7.82
CA ALA A 367 4.76 -6.86 -7.94
C ALA A 367 6.01 -6.63 -7.07
N LEU A 368 6.62 -5.44 -7.12
CA LEU A 368 7.78 -5.10 -6.27
C LEU A 368 7.47 -5.20 -4.78
N ALA A 369 6.27 -4.77 -4.35
CA ALA A 369 5.82 -4.90 -2.97
C ALA A 369 5.79 -6.37 -2.55
N THR A 370 5.16 -7.23 -3.34
CA THR A 370 5.07 -8.67 -3.03
C THR A 370 6.43 -9.38 -3.07
N ASP A 371 7.31 -9.06 -4.03
CA ASP A 371 8.67 -9.60 -4.09
C ASP A 371 9.51 -9.18 -2.87
N THR A 372 9.27 -7.98 -2.36
CA THR A 372 9.96 -7.46 -1.18
C THR A 372 9.55 -8.24 0.07
N ILE A 373 8.25 -8.48 0.26
CA ILE A 373 7.76 -9.32 1.36
C ILE A 373 8.35 -10.73 1.26
N LYS A 374 8.33 -11.33 0.06
CA LYS A 374 8.91 -12.66 -0.16
C LYS A 374 10.38 -12.74 0.26
N ARG A 375 11.22 -11.81 -0.20
CA ARG A 375 12.63 -11.74 0.19
C ARG A 375 12.83 -11.54 1.69
N MET A 376 11.99 -10.70 2.31
CA MET A 376 12.03 -10.48 3.76
C MET A 376 11.76 -11.76 4.56
N VAL A 377 10.83 -12.59 4.10
CA VAL A 377 10.51 -13.88 4.72
C VAL A 377 11.64 -14.89 4.53
N GLU A 378 12.16 -15.01 3.31
CA GLU A 378 13.28 -15.90 2.99
C GLU A 378 14.51 -15.59 3.87
N GLN A 379 14.85 -14.30 4.02
CA GLN A 379 15.95 -13.85 4.89
C GLN A 379 15.71 -14.21 6.37
N GLN A 380 14.49 -14.02 6.87
CA GLN A 380 14.14 -14.40 8.25
C GLN A 380 14.29 -15.92 8.49
N GLU A 381 13.90 -16.73 7.51
CA GLU A 381 14.03 -18.19 7.59
C GLU A 381 15.50 -18.62 7.59
N GLU A 382 16.32 -18.03 6.71
CA GLU A 382 17.77 -18.29 6.66
C GLU A 382 18.47 -17.92 7.97
N GLU A 383 18.14 -16.76 8.55
CA GLU A 383 18.68 -16.34 9.85
C GLU A 383 18.24 -17.28 10.98
N SER A 384 16.97 -17.69 11.00
CA SER A 384 16.45 -18.66 11.96
C SER A 384 17.17 -20.01 11.86
N GLN A 385 17.39 -20.50 10.65
CA GLN A 385 18.14 -21.74 10.41
C GLN A 385 19.60 -21.61 10.85
N ARG A 386 20.25 -20.49 10.53
CA ARG A 386 21.63 -20.20 10.95
C ARG A 386 21.76 -20.20 12.47
N MET A 387 20.86 -19.52 13.19
CA MET A 387 20.87 -19.49 14.66
C MET A 387 20.68 -20.89 15.26
N LYS A 388 19.78 -21.71 14.69
CA LYS A 388 19.59 -23.11 15.12
C LYS A 388 20.88 -23.94 14.93
N MET A 389 21.55 -23.81 13.78
CA MET A 389 22.81 -24.52 13.52
C MET A 389 23.93 -24.08 14.48
N THR A 390 24.07 -22.77 14.75
CA THR A 390 25.06 -22.26 15.71
C THR A 390 24.76 -22.75 17.14
N SER A 391 23.49 -22.78 17.54
CA SER A 391 23.08 -23.30 18.85
C SER A 391 23.43 -24.79 18.99
N MET A 392 23.15 -25.61 17.98
CA MET A 392 23.49 -27.04 17.97
C MET A 392 25.01 -27.28 17.97
N ALA A 393 25.78 -26.47 17.24
CA ALA A 393 27.24 -26.56 17.24
C ALA A 393 27.82 -26.28 18.63
N ASN A 394 27.32 -25.25 19.33
CA ASN A 394 27.78 -24.90 20.68
C ASN A 394 27.40 -25.94 21.74
N GLN A 395 26.23 -26.59 21.60
CA GLN A 395 25.85 -27.70 22.48
C GLN A 395 26.77 -28.91 22.30
N ASN A 396 27.17 -29.22 21.06
CA ASN A 396 28.06 -30.34 20.77
C ASN A 396 29.52 -30.09 21.19
N SER A 397 30.00 -28.84 21.15
CA SER A 397 31.36 -28.52 21.65
C SER A 397 31.49 -28.66 23.16
N PHE A 398 30.39 -28.52 23.92
CA PHE A 398 30.42 -28.66 25.38
C PHE A 398 30.56 -30.12 25.86
N VAL A 399 30.27 -31.10 24.99
CA VAL A 399 30.36 -32.53 25.32
C VAL A 399 31.76 -33.09 25.06
N ALA A 400 32.63 -32.37 24.34
CA ALA A 400 33.94 -32.88 23.92
C ALA A 400 35.11 -32.59 24.89
N GLU A 401 34.89 -31.86 25.98
CA GLU A 401 35.93 -31.52 26.98
C GLU A 401 35.59 -32.02 28.39
N THR A 402 35.23 -33.29 28.56
CA THR A 402 35.45 -33.96 29.85
C THR A 402 36.86 -34.56 29.84
N PRO A 403 37.82 -34.04 30.64
CA PRO A 403 39.10 -34.70 30.83
C PRO A 403 38.87 -36.07 31.47
N GLU A 404 39.53 -37.11 30.96
CA GLU A 404 39.51 -38.50 31.46
C GLU A 404 40.08 -38.69 32.89
N HIS A 405 40.03 -37.68 33.76
CA HIS A 405 40.50 -37.76 35.14
C HIS A 405 39.50 -37.17 36.14
N VAL A 406 38.32 -37.78 36.25
CA VAL A 406 37.55 -37.73 37.50
C VAL A 406 37.28 -39.16 37.95
N LEU A 407 38.15 -39.62 38.86
CA LEU A 407 37.99 -40.85 39.61
C LEU A 407 36.64 -40.86 40.34
N PHE A 408 35.97 -42.00 40.24
CA PHE A 408 34.79 -42.39 41.00
C PHE A 408 34.86 -41.98 42.47
N ASN A 409 33.92 -41.12 42.90
CA ASN A 409 33.44 -41.13 44.27
C ASN A 409 31.92 -41.20 44.23
N THR A 410 31.42 -42.43 44.39
CA THR A 410 30.02 -42.78 44.51
C THR A 410 29.50 -42.25 45.84
N PHE A 411 28.84 -41.09 45.84
CA PHE A 411 27.96 -40.69 46.94
C PHE A 411 26.51 -41.02 46.55
N VAL A 412 25.99 -42.06 47.17
CA VAL A 412 24.57 -42.40 47.19
C VAL A 412 23.88 -41.32 48.03
N VAL A 413 23.06 -40.48 47.41
CA VAL A 413 22.10 -39.62 48.10
C VAL A 413 20.73 -40.26 47.91
N GLU A 414 20.28 -41.00 48.93
CA GLU A 414 18.88 -41.39 49.07
C GLU A 414 18.04 -40.12 49.28
N GLN A 415 17.25 -39.74 48.27
CA GLN A 415 16.15 -38.81 48.47
C GLN A 415 14.86 -39.61 48.70
N THR A 416 14.50 -39.73 49.98
CA THR A 416 13.16 -40.11 50.42
C THR A 416 12.14 -39.06 50.00
N PHE A 417 11.22 -39.42 49.09
CA PHE A 417 9.98 -38.69 48.86
C PHE A 417 9.01 -38.98 49.99
N LYS A 418 8.73 -37.97 50.82
CA LYS A 418 7.63 -37.97 51.79
C LYS A 418 6.40 -37.35 51.11
N TYR A 419 5.37 -38.16 50.90
CA TYR A 419 4.01 -37.70 50.67
C TYR A 419 3.57 -36.86 51.88
N VAL A 420 3.16 -35.62 51.64
CA VAL A 420 2.37 -34.83 52.60
C VAL A 420 0.95 -34.82 52.05
N ASP A 421 0.10 -35.52 52.78
CA ASP A 421 -1.35 -35.61 52.66
C ASP A 421 -1.88 -34.66 53.74
N ASP A 422 -2.26 -33.45 53.36
CA ASP A 422 -2.95 -32.50 54.24
C ASP A 422 -4.34 -32.27 53.66
N GLY A 423 -5.30 -33.03 54.21
CA GLY A 423 -6.70 -32.69 54.17
C GLY A 423 -6.97 -31.46 55.04
N PHE A 424 -7.79 -30.54 54.54
CA PHE A 424 -8.41 -29.50 55.36
C PHE A 424 -9.84 -29.29 54.88
N ASP A 425 -10.78 -29.79 55.68
CA ASP A 425 -12.21 -29.46 55.65
C ASP A 425 -12.40 -28.11 56.38
N GLY A 426 -13.29 -27.26 55.89
CA GLY A 426 -13.67 -26.03 56.57
C GLY A 426 -14.70 -25.22 55.78
N GLU A 427 -15.95 -25.37 56.19
CA GLU A 427 -17.16 -24.66 55.75
C GLU A 427 -17.18 -23.17 56.16
N GLU A 428 -18.28 -22.52 55.73
CA GLU A 428 -18.93 -21.29 56.23
C GLU A 428 -18.61 -19.94 55.54
N ASP A 429 -19.62 -19.52 54.76
CA ASP A 429 -20.43 -18.31 54.93
C ASP A 429 -19.78 -16.93 55.04
N GLY A 430 -20.37 -15.97 54.32
CA GLY A 430 -20.30 -14.57 54.72
C GLY A 430 -20.47 -13.59 53.58
N ASP A 431 -21.72 -13.21 53.32
CA ASP A 431 -22.10 -12.00 52.60
C ASP A 431 -21.32 -10.77 53.10
N ALA A 432 -20.86 -9.93 52.18
CA ALA A 432 -20.34 -8.61 52.50
C ALA A 432 -20.92 -7.59 51.52
N ASP A 433 -22.01 -6.97 51.97
CA ASP A 433 -22.47 -5.64 51.58
C ASP A 433 -21.32 -4.63 51.63
N TYR A 434 -21.21 -3.80 50.60
CA TYR A 434 -20.50 -2.53 50.66
C TYR A 434 -21.46 -1.41 50.23
N ASP A 435 -22.16 -0.86 51.21
CA ASP A 435 -22.65 0.51 51.21
C ASP A 435 -21.65 1.38 52.01
N ALA A 436 -21.13 2.43 51.36
CA ALA A 436 -20.73 3.72 51.93
C ALA A 436 -19.92 4.44 50.83
N ASP A 437 -20.50 5.37 50.06
CA ASP A 437 -20.86 6.73 50.48
C ASP A 437 -19.61 7.57 50.76
N ASP A 438 -19.15 8.28 49.73
CA ASP A 438 -18.38 9.51 49.84
C ASP A 438 -18.85 10.44 48.70
N GLY A 439 -19.79 11.32 49.07
CA GLY A 439 -20.36 12.32 48.19
C GLY A 439 -19.36 13.39 47.79
N ILE A 440 -19.44 13.81 46.51
CA ILE A 440 -19.08 15.16 46.09
C ILE A 440 -20.18 15.65 45.15
N ASN A 441 -20.86 16.71 45.61
CA ASN A 441 -21.74 17.58 44.83
C ASN A 441 -21.16 17.88 43.45
N LYS A 442 -21.96 17.65 42.40
CA LYS A 442 -21.89 18.47 41.20
C LYS A 442 -23.28 19.03 40.94
N ASP A 443 -23.41 20.29 41.26
CA ASP A 443 -24.49 21.15 40.82
C ASP A 443 -24.54 21.11 39.28
N TYR A 444 -25.75 20.94 38.75
CA TYR A 444 -26.04 21.18 37.34
C TYR A 444 -26.21 22.69 37.18
N ASP A 445 -25.24 23.33 36.49
CA ASP A 445 -25.48 24.63 35.89
C ASP A 445 -26.13 24.41 34.52
N ASP A 446 -27.43 24.65 34.55
CA ASP A 446 -28.37 24.79 33.45
C ASP A 446 -28.16 26.18 32.84
N ASP A 447 -27.12 26.36 32.03
CA ASP A 447 -26.95 27.56 31.20
C ASP A 447 -26.18 27.21 29.93
N GLY A 448 -26.93 26.88 28.88
CA GLY A 448 -26.44 26.86 27.51
C GLY A 448 -25.85 28.21 27.15
N ASN A 449 -24.52 28.29 27.14
CA ASN A 449 -23.71 29.30 26.46
C ASN A 449 -22.25 28.83 26.47
N ASN A 450 -21.82 28.18 25.39
CA ASN A 450 -20.38 28.00 25.18
C ASN A 450 -19.84 29.32 24.62
N LYS A 451 -19.01 29.96 25.43
CA LYS A 451 -18.34 31.23 25.13
C LYS A 451 -17.19 30.99 24.18
N ASP A 452 -17.08 31.94 23.27
CA ASP A 452 -15.95 32.17 22.38
C ASP A 452 -14.62 32.19 23.13
N TYR A 453 -13.64 31.46 22.58
CA TYR A 453 -12.23 31.74 22.77
C TYR A 453 -11.70 32.31 21.45
N ASP A 454 -11.70 33.64 21.37
CA ASP A 454 -10.75 34.39 20.53
C ASP A 454 -9.47 34.60 21.35
N ASP A 455 -8.36 33.99 20.94
CA ASP A 455 -7.05 34.67 20.97
C ASP A 455 -6.05 33.88 20.11
N ASP A 456 -5.81 34.42 18.91
CA ASP A 456 -4.54 34.47 18.17
C ASP A 456 -4.84 34.50 16.68
N GLY A 457 -5.13 35.72 16.22
CA GLY A 457 -5.47 36.02 14.85
C GLY A 457 -4.37 35.67 13.85
N ILE A 458 -4.79 35.09 12.74
CA ILE A 458 -4.55 35.53 11.35
C ILE A 458 -5.66 34.84 10.56
N ASN A 459 -6.78 35.54 10.37
CA ASN A 459 -7.77 35.17 9.36
C ASN A 459 -7.51 36.07 8.14
N LYS A 460 -7.01 35.47 7.06
CA LYS A 460 -7.03 36.10 5.74
C LYS A 460 -8.07 35.35 4.93
N ASP A 461 -9.30 35.86 5.03
CA ASP A 461 -10.37 35.55 4.10
C ASP A 461 -9.94 36.11 2.72
N TYR A 462 -9.73 35.22 1.76
CA TYR A 462 -9.74 35.57 0.34
C TYR A 462 -11.15 35.34 -0.18
N ASP A 463 -11.96 36.41 -0.14
CA ASP A 463 -13.15 36.54 -0.97
C ASP A 463 -12.71 36.93 -2.38
N ASP A 464 -12.62 35.96 -3.29
CA ASP A 464 -12.45 36.20 -4.72
C ASP A 464 -13.81 36.42 -5.39
N ASP A 465 -14.37 37.62 -5.20
CA ASP A 465 -15.36 38.21 -6.10
C ASP A 465 -14.61 39.06 -7.15
N TYR A 466 -14.31 38.48 -8.32
CA TYR A 466 -13.94 39.27 -9.50
C TYR A 466 -15.17 39.52 -10.36
N SER A 467 -15.76 40.69 -10.19
CA SER A 467 -16.65 41.29 -11.19
C SER A 467 -15.82 41.93 -12.30
N ASP A 468 -16.17 41.56 -13.53
CA ASP A 468 -15.81 42.25 -14.77
C ASP A 468 -16.13 43.75 -14.67
N GLU A 469 -15.14 44.63 -14.80
CA GLU A 469 -15.35 45.97 -15.34
C GLU A 469 -14.12 46.47 -16.11
N ASP A 470 -14.42 47.14 -17.22
CA ASP A 470 -13.57 47.62 -18.28
C ASP A 470 -12.50 48.64 -17.84
N ALA A 471 -11.31 48.57 -18.45
CA ALA A 471 -10.40 49.71 -18.55
C ALA A 471 -9.54 49.62 -19.82
N GLU A 472 -10.07 50.16 -20.92
CA GLU A 472 -9.22 50.79 -21.93
C GLU A 472 -8.56 52.03 -21.31
N VAL A 473 -7.23 52.18 -21.41
CA VAL A 473 -6.52 53.40 -21.86
C VAL A 473 -5.05 53.03 -22.10
N GLY A 474 -4.55 53.37 -23.29
CA GLY A 474 -3.22 53.04 -23.77
C GLY A 474 -2.06 53.85 -23.18
N GLY A 475 -0.85 53.41 -23.52
CA GLY A 475 0.39 54.11 -23.26
C GLY A 475 1.52 53.50 -24.07
N GLU A 476 1.94 54.22 -25.11
CA GLU A 476 3.08 53.94 -25.96
C GLU A 476 4.39 53.83 -25.14
N GLY A 477 5.24 52.84 -25.45
CA GLY A 477 6.55 52.70 -24.82
C GLY A 477 7.47 51.83 -25.66
N ALA A 478 8.52 52.45 -26.19
CA ALA A 478 9.38 51.96 -27.25
C ALA A 478 10.25 50.75 -26.89
N ALA A 479 10.53 49.92 -27.90
CA ALA A 479 11.58 48.91 -27.92
C ALA A 479 12.99 49.53 -27.80
N PRO A 480 13.96 48.71 -27.38
CA PRO A 480 15.17 48.66 -28.18
C PRO A 480 15.53 47.23 -28.61
N ASP A 481 15.98 47.18 -29.85
CA ASP A 481 16.58 46.06 -30.56
C ASP A 481 17.91 45.59 -29.92
N VAL A 482 18.05 44.26 -29.90
CA VAL A 482 19.21 43.47 -30.36
C VAL A 482 20.61 43.82 -29.82
N GLU A 483 21.20 42.89 -29.06
CA GLU A 483 22.53 42.40 -29.45
C GLU A 483 22.79 40.94 -29.05
N GLU A 484 23.39 40.28 -30.03
CA GLU A 484 23.75 38.88 -30.20
C GLU A 484 25.13 38.61 -29.54
N ALA A 485 25.29 37.49 -28.83
CA ALA A 485 26.62 36.93 -28.59
C ALA A 485 26.53 35.42 -28.40
N ALA A 486 27.05 34.70 -29.40
CA ALA A 486 27.33 33.28 -29.37
C ALA A 486 28.81 33.00 -29.01
N ALA A 487 29.03 31.81 -28.42
CA ALA A 487 30.29 31.02 -28.33
C ALA A 487 31.34 31.53 -27.30
N VAL A 488 32.09 30.71 -26.55
CA VAL A 488 33.00 29.59 -26.94
C VAL A 488 33.48 28.80 -25.67
N GLU A 489 33.69 27.49 -25.85
CA GLU A 489 34.61 26.46 -25.25
C GLU A 489 34.94 26.29 -23.75
N GLU A 490 34.90 24.99 -23.39
CA GLU A 490 35.83 24.15 -22.59
C GLU A 490 36.92 24.79 -21.69
N ALA A 491 36.91 24.36 -20.42
CA ALA A 491 38.03 23.70 -19.74
C ALA A 491 37.50 22.79 -18.61
#